data_AF-W7AP09-F1
#
_entry.id   AF-W7AP09-F1
#
_cell.length_a   1.000
_cell.length_b   1.000
_cell.length_c   1.000
_cell.angle_alpha   90.00
_cell.angle_beta   90.00
_cell.angle_gamma   90.00
#
_symmetry.space_group_name_H-M   'P 1'
#
loop_
_entity.id
_entity.type
_entity.pdbx_description
1 polymer ?
#
loop_
_entity_poly.entity_id
_entity_poly.type
_entity_poly.pdbx_seq_one_letter_code
_entity_poly.pdbx_strand_id
1 'polypeptide(L)'
;MKERITLFSDAIFAIILTIMVIELPINLTSSGEIIIIDLISAIGIYFISFCFVAGIWFQTANAFNQVQKVRNLDLVVYLLLLFFLSLIPSTTKLLIEDTSVQTMLIYGILNLIIMLFLKCLIYSLTLQSTTNAKLKKRYKKEQIAQGLITLFLRVLLINFFHLLY
;
A
#
# COMPACT_ATOMS: atom_id res chain seq x y z
N MET A 1 7.09 8.53 23.87
CA MET A 1 7.82 8.50 22.57
C MET A 1 7.10 7.65 21.53
N LYS A 2 6.73 6.39 21.84
CA LYS A 2 5.89 5.54 20.96
C LYS A 2 4.66 6.28 20.40
N GLU A 3 3.86 6.88 21.28
CA GLU A 3 2.62 7.57 20.92
C GLU A 3 2.83 8.76 19.97
N ARG A 4 3.91 9.52 20.15
CA ARG A 4 4.25 10.62 19.22
C ARG A 4 4.61 10.12 17.82
N ILE A 5 5.29 8.97 17.75
CA ILE A 5 5.72 8.40 16.47
C ILE A 5 4.53 7.79 15.73
N THR A 6 3.64 7.11 16.44
CA THR A 6 2.41 6.57 15.83
C THR A 6 1.56 7.72 15.30
N LEU A 7 1.35 8.78 16.08
CA LEU A 7 0.62 9.97 15.64
C LEU A 7 1.26 10.67 14.44
N PHE A 8 2.59 10.81 14.43
CA PHE A 8 3.32 11.37 13.29
C PHE A 8 3.13 10.53 12.02
N SER A 9 3.13 9.21 12.18
CA SER A 9 3.00 8.30 11.04
C SER A 9 1.58 8.25 10.51
N ASP A 10 0.56 8.33 11.37
CA ASP A 10 -0.85 8.47 10.97
C ASP A 10 -1.06 9.72 10.10
N ALA A 11 -0.40 10.84 10.45
CA ALA A 11 -0.43 12.05 9.63
C ALA A 11 0.18 11.82 8.25
N ILE A 12 1.29 11.08 8.15
CA ILE A 12 1.91 10.73 6.86
C ILE A 12 0.96 9.86 6.02
N PHE A 13 0.31 8.85 6.61
CA PHE A 13 -0.67 8.03 5.88
C PHE A 13 -1.84 8.86 5.36
N ALA A 14 -2.36 9.81 6.16
CA ALA A 14 -3.42 10.71 5.73
C ALA A 14 -2.99 11.59 4.53
N ILE A 15 -1.75 12.11 4.56
CA ILE A 15 -1.18 12.87 3.45
C ILE A 15 -1.06 12.00 2.20
N ILE A 16 -0.54 10.77 2.32
CA ILE A 16 -0.41 9.87 1.16
C ILE A 16 -1.79 9.60 0.55
N LEU A 17 -2.78 9.22 1.37
CA LEU A 17 -4.14 8.92 0.90
C LEU A 17 -4.80 10.12 0.19
N THR A 18 -4.52 11.34 0.62
CA THR A 18 -5.04 12.56 -0.01
C THR A 18 -4.28 12.94 -1.29
N ILE A 19 -2.97 12.75 -1.34
CA ILE A 19 -2.20 12.95 -2.58
C ILE A 19 -2.65 11.97 -3.67
N MET A 20 -2.97 10.73 -3.31
CA MET A 20 -3.44 9.73 -4.29
C MET A 20 -4.68 10.17 -5.07
N VAL A 21 -5.62 10.88 -4.43
CA VAL A 21 -6.82 11.37 -5.14
C VAL A 21 -6.51 12.60 -5.97
N ILE A 22 -5.59 13.45 -5.52
CA ILE A 22 -5.16 14.66 -6.25
C ILE A 22 -4.38 14.29 -7.51
N GLU A 23 -3.60 13.20 -7.49
CA GLU A 23 -2.82 12.74 -8.63
C GLU A 23 -3.63 11.89 -9.63
N LEU A 24 -4.93 11.68 -9.41
CA LEU A 24 -5.78 10.94 -10.34
C LEU A 24 -5.87 11.71 -11.68
N PRO A 25 -5.34 11.16 -12.79
CA PRO A 25 -5.40 11.84 -14.07
C PRO A 25 -6.82 11.77 -14.62
N ILE A 26 -7.34 12.92 -15.04
CA ILE A 26 -8.65 13.04 -15.70
C ILE A 26 -8.38 13.52 -17.12
N ASN A 27 -8.52 12.61 -18.09
CA ASN A 27 -8.31 12.92 -19.50
C ASN A 27 -9.61 13.48 -20.10
N LEU A 28 -9.49 14.61 -20.79
CA LEU A 28 -10.56 15.23 -21.58
C LEU A 28 -10.27 15.02 -23.06
N THR A 29 -11.30 14.79 -23.87
CA THR A 29 -11.17 14.79 -25.33
C THR A 29 -10.84 16.19 -25.85
N SER A 30 -10.43 16.28 -27.12
CA SER A 30 -10.23 17.58 -27.80
C SER A 30 -11.48 18.46 -27.85
N SER A 31 -12.68 17.87 -27.68
CA SER A 31 -13.97 18.57 -27.56
C SER A 31 -14.33 18.93 -26.11
N GLY A 32 -13.50 18.57 -25.12
CA GLY A 32 -13.75 18.82 -23.70
C GLY A 32 -14.68 17.81 -23.02
N GLU A 33 -15.00 16.71 -23.70
CA GLU A 33 -15.84 15.64 -23.16
C GLU A 33 -14.99 14.64 -22.35
N ILE A 34 -15.60 14.01 -21.36
CA ILE A 34 -14.95 12.98 -20.55
C ILE A 34 -15.14 11.63 -21.22
N ILE A 35 -14.04 10.90 -21.42
CA ILE A 35 -14.09 9.50 -21.84
C ILE A 35 -14.44 8.66 -20.60
N ILE A 36 -15.71 8.29 -20.46
CA ILE A 36 -16.24 7.60 -19.27
C ILE A 36 -15.48 6.29 -18.99
N ILE A 37 -15.09 5.54 -20.03
CA ILE A 37 -14.41 4.25 -19.87
C ILE A 37 -13.02 4.43 -19.24
N ASP A 38 -12.26 5.44 -19.67
CA ASP A 38 -10.92 5.75 -19.14
C ASP A 38 -11.01 6.26 -17.70
N LEU A 39 -12.01 7.11 -17.41
CA LEU A 39 -12.26 7.60 -16.05
C LEU A 39 -12.58 6.45 -15.08
N ILE A 40 -13.45 5.52 -15.48
CA ILE A 40 -13.79 4.35 -14.65
C ILE A 40 -12.57 3.47 -14.42
N SER A 41 -11.74 3.25 -15.45
CA SER A 41 -10.48 2.50 -15.32
C SER A 41 -9.51 3.17 -14.35
N ALA A 42 -9.29 4.49 -14.50
CA ALA A 42 -8.44 5.29 -13.63
C ALA A 42 -8.90 5.21 -12.17
N ILE A 43 -10.20 5.41 -11.92
CA ILE A 43 -10.80 5.29 -10.58
C ILE A 43 -10.61 3.88 -10.01
N GLY A 44 -10.72 2.84 -10.83
CA GLY A 44 -10.48 1.45 -10.43
C GLY A 44 -9.05 1.21 -9.94
N ILE A 45 -8.06 1.60 -10.74
CA ILE A 45 -6.62 1.47 -10.39
C ILE A 45 -6.28 2.29 -9.14
N TYR A 46 -6.81 3.51 -9.06
CA TYR A 46 -6.70 4.35 -7.87
C TYR A 46 -7.30 3.68 -6.64
N PHE A 47 -8.53 3.17 -6.70
CA PHE A 47 -9.23 2.58 -5.55
C PHE A 47 -8.47 1.37 -5.01
N ILE A 48 -7.93 0.52 -5.89
CA ILE A 48 -7.12 -0.63 -5.51
C ILE A 48 -5.83 -0.20 -4.79
N SER A 49 -5.21 0.88 -5.26
CA SER A 49 -4.02 1.47 -4.65
C SER A 49 -4.35 2.14 -3.31
N PHE A 50 -5.48 2.84 -3.21
CA PHE A 50 -5.95 3.45 -1.97
C PHE A 50 -6.19 2.39 -0.88
N CYS A 51 -6.91 1.32 -1.23
CA CYS A 51 -7.13 0.17 -0.35
C CYS A 51 -5.82 -0.49 0.08
N PHE A 52 -4.77 -0.44 -0.76
CA PHE A 52 -3.43 -0.88 -0.36
C PHE A 52 -2.91 -0.12 0.84
N VAL A 53 -2.83 1.20 0.68
CA VAL A 53 -2.17 2.10 1.62
C VAL A 53 -2.95 2.10 2.92
N ALA A 54 -4.29 2.15 2.84
CA ALA A 54 -5.18 2.02 3.98
C ALA A 54 -5.03 0.67 4.70
N GLY A 55 -4.88 -0.44 3.96
CA GLY A 55 -4.65 -1.76 4.53
C GLY A 55 -3.29 -1.88 5.24
N ILE A 56 -2.26 -1.23 4.72
CA ILE A 56 -0.94 -1.16 5.37
C ILE A 56 -1.00 -0.32 6.64
N TRP A 57 -1.67 0.83 6.59
CA TRP A 57 -1.94 1.65 7.77
C TRP A 57 -2.63 0.82 8.86
N PHE A 58 -3.71 0.12 8.52
CA PHE A 58 -4.46 -0.69 9.48
C PHE A 58 -3.59 -1.78 10.13
N GLN A 59 -2.79 -2.50 9.33
CA GLN A 59 -1.89 -3.55 9.84
C GLN A 59 -0.81 -2.99 10.75
N THR A 60 -0.21 -1.86 10.38
CA THR A 60 0.85 -1.22 11.18
C THR A 60 0.30 -0.62 12.46
N ALA A 61 -0.83 0.10 12.41
CA ALA A 61 -1.52 0.65 13.58
C ALA A 61 -1.87 -0.46 14.59
N ASN A 62 -2.45 -1.58 14.12
CA ASN A 62 -2.76 -2.71 14.98
C ASN A 62 -1.49 -3.33 15.62
N ALA A 63 -0.42 -3.50 14.85
CA ALA A 63 0.83 -4.07 15.38
C ALA A 63 1.50 -3.15 16.41
N PHE A 64 1.51 -1.83 16.18
CA PHE A 64 2.04 -0.87 17.15
C PHE A 64 1.20 -0.85 18.44
N ASN A 65 -0.12 -0.99 18.37
CA ASN A 65 -0.98 -1.03 19.56
C ASN A 65 -0.66 -2.21 20.49
N GLN A 66 -0.16 -3.33 19.96
CA GLN A 66 0.12 -4.54 20.74
C GLN A 66 1.48 -4.53 21.47
N VAL A 67 2.38 -3.59 21.19
CA VAL A 67 3.75 -3.58 21.74
C VAL A 67 3.92 -2.48 22.80
N GLN A 68 4.58 -2.76 23.93
CA GLN A 68 4.76 -1.76 25.01
C GLN A 68 5.88 -0.73 24.73
N LYS A 69 6.99 -1.15 24.12
CA LYS A 69 8.15 -0.30 23.78
C LYS A 69 8.58 -0.53 22.35
N VAL A 70 8.88 0.54 21.61
CA VAL A 70 9.37 0.45 20.23
C VAL A 70 10.89 0.58 20.23
N ARG A 71 11.60 -0.33 19.57
CA ARG A 71 13.06 -0.27 19.45
C ARG A 71 13.46 0.67 18.31
N ASN A 72 14.61 1.31 18.42
CA ASN A 72 15.11 2.24 17.40
C ASN A 72 15.25 1.60 16.01
N LEU A 73 15.64 0.33 15.93
CA LEU A 73 15.72 -0.39 14.65
C LEU A 73 14.34 -0.53 13.98
N ASP A 74 13.29 -0.80 14.75
CA ASP A 74 11.93 -0.92 14.22
C ASP A 74 11.44 0.42 13.66
N LEU A 75 11.87 1.54 14.28
CA LEU A 75 11.58 2.88 13.79
C LEU A 75 12.25 3.17 12.44
N VAL A 76 13.52 2.80 12.28
CA VAL A 76 14.23 3.00 11.00
C VAL A 76 13.56 2.19 9.88
N VAL A 77 13.23 0.93 10.15
CA VAL A 77 12.50 0.08 9.19
C VAL A 77 11.14 0.68 8.84
N TYR A 78 10.45 1.25 9.83
CA TYR A 78 9.15 1.89 9.60
C TYR A 78 9.25 3.20 8.81
N LEU A 79 10.27 4.03 9.05
CA LEU A 79 10.51 5.23 8.25
C LEU A 79 10.86 4.88 6.79
N LEU A 80 11.63 3.82 6.57
CA LEU A 80 11.89 3.30 5.22
C LEU A 80 10.60 2.80 4.56
N LEU A 81 9.73 2.10 5.30
CA LEU A 81 8.42 1.71 4.79
C LEU A 81 7.61 2.94 4.35
N LEU A 82 7.54 3.99 5.17
CA LEU A 82 6.83 5.23 4.85
C LEU A 82 7.42 5.95 3.64
N PHE A 83 8.75 5.95 3.50
CA PHE A 83 9.43 6.50 2.32
C PHE A 83 8.96 5.79 1.04
N PHE A 84 9.00 4.45 1.00
CA PHE A 84 8.52 3.73 -0.19
C PHE A 84 7.01 3.92 -0.40
N LEU A 85 6.23 3.99 0.67
CA LEU A 85 4.80 4.26 0.59
C LEU A 85 4.48 5.62 -0.04
N SER A 86 5.33 6.63 0.21
CA SER A 86 5.18 7.97 -0.35
C SER A 86 5.34 8.02 -1.87
N LEU A 87 5.91 6.97 -2.48
CA LEU A 87 6.06 6.83 -3.94
C LEU A 87 4.84 6.16 -4.60
N ILE A 88 3.89 5.65 -3.82
CA ILE A 88 2.67 5.00 -4.35
C ILE A 88 1.83 5.95 -5.20
N PRO A 89 1.52 7.20 -4.79
CA PRO A 89 0.71 8.10 -5.60
C PRO A 89 1.26 8.25 -7.02
N SER A 90 2.56 8.56 -7.14
CA SER A 90 3.18 8.85 -8.43
C SER A 90 3.29 7.60 -9.32
N THR A 91 3.55 6.43 -8.72
CA THR A 91 3.57 5.17 -9.50
C THR A 91 2.18 4.68 -9.88
N THR A 92 1.16 4.95 -9.05
CA THR A 92 -0.25 4.72 -9.40
C THR A 92 -0.67 5.61 -10.57
N LYS A 93 -0.33 6.91 -10.53
CA LYS A 93 -0.59 7.82 -11.63
C LYS A 93 0.09 7.35 -12.92
N LEU A 94 1.37 6.99 -12.84
CA LEU A 94 2.12 6.49 -13.99
C LEU A 94 1.43 5.26 -14.61
N LEU A 95 0.95 4.32 -13.78
CA LEU A 95 0.23 3.13 -14.24
C LEU A 95 -1.12 3.44 -14.91
N ILE A 96 -1.80 4.51 -14.49
CA ILE A 96 -3.04 4.94 -15.11
C ILE A 96 -2.76 5.61 -16.46
N GLU A 97 -1.72 6.43 -16.55
CA GLU A 97 -1.35 7.14 -17.79
C GLU A 97 -0.75 6.20 -18.85
N ASP A 98 0.02 5.20 -18.42
CA ASP A 98 0.64 4.21 -19.30
C ASP A 98 0.55 2.80 -18.71
N THR A 99 -0.25 1.94 -19.35
CA THR A 99 -0.43 0.53 -18.94
C THR A 99 0.63 -0.39 -19.58
N SER A 100 1.77 0.16 -20.02
CA SER A 100 2.87 -0.64 -20.55
C SER A 100 3.43 -1.62 -19.51
N VAL A 101 4.04 -2.70 -20.01
CA VAL A 101 4.71 -3.72 -19.19
C VAL A 101 5.78 -3.09 -18.28
N GLN A 102 6.47 -2.04 -18.76
CA GLN A 102 7.50 -1.35 -17.99
C GLN A 102 6.91 -0.67 -16.75
N THR A 103 5.82 0.08 -16.92
CA THR A 103 5.15 0.77 -15.81
C THR A 103 4.56 -0.22 -14.81
N MET A 104 3.97 -1.31 -15.30
CA MET A 104 3.47 -2.39 -14.46
C MET A 104 4.59 -3.03 -13.62
N LEU A 105 5.78 -3.24 -14.21
CA LEU A 105 6.94 -3.75 -13.49
C LEU A 105 7.42 -2.78 -12.39
N ILE A 106 7.49 -1.48 -12.68
CA ILE A 106 7.89 -0.45 -11.70
C ILE A 106 6.93 -0.47 -10.50
N TYR A 107 5.62 -0.42 -10.76
CA TYR A 107 4.58 -0.48 -9.72
C TYR A 107 4.65 -1.80 -8.92
N GLY A 108 4.84 -2.93 -9.61
CA GLY A 108 4.98 -4.25 -9.00
C GLY A 108 6.20 -4.36 -8.08
N ILE A 109 7.36 -3.89 -8.53
CA ILE A 109 8.61 -3.92 -7.74
C ILE A 109 8.49 -3.04 -6.51
N LEU A 110 7.94 -1.82 -6.64
CA LEU A 110 7.71 -0.94 -5.50
C LEU A 110 6.82 -1.60 -4.45
N ASN A 111 5.70 -2.20 -4.89
CA ASN A 111 4.79 -2.93 -3.99
C ASN A 111 5.48 -4.11 -3.30
N LEU A 112 6.36 -4.84 -4.01
CA LEU A 112 7.12 -5.94 -3.44
C LEU A 112 8.04 -5.44 -2.32
N ILE A 113 8.76 -4.34 -2.56
CA ILE A 113 9.63 -3.71 -1.57
C ILE A 113 8.82 -3.28 -0.33
N ILE A 114 7.70 -2.60 -0.53
CA ILE A 114 6.79 -2.19 0.56
C ILE A 114 6.33 -3.40 1.38
N MET A 115 5.90 -4.46 0.71
CA MET A 115 5.46 -5.69 1.36
C MET A 115 6.57 -6.39 2.14
N LEU A 116 7.82 -6.31 1.67
CA LEU A 116 8.99 -6.85 2.37
C LEU A 116 9.23 -6.07 3.67
N PHE A 117 9.29 -4.74 3.60
CA PHE A 117 9.47 -3.88 4.78
C PHE A 117 8.34 -4.06 5.79
N LEU A 118 7.09 -4.11 5.33
CA LEU A 118 5.94 -4.38 6.18
C LEU A 118 6.07 -5.72 6.89
N LYS A 119 6.37 -6.80 6.17
CA LYS A 119 6.55 -8.14 6.78
C LYS A 119 7.67 -8.14 7.82
N CYS A 120 8.80 -7.51 7.53
CA CYS A 120 9.91 -7.38 8.47
C CYS A 120 9.48 -6.64 9.74
N LEU A 121 8.80 -5.49 9.60
CA LEU A 121 8.32 -4.70 10.72
C LEU A 121 7.30 -5.46 11.58
N ILE A 122 6.27 -6.04 10.95
CA ILE A 122 5.21 -6.75 11.67
C ILE A 122 5.77 -8.00 12.37
N TYR A 123 6.68 -8.74 11.72
CA TYR A 123 7.37 -9.87 12.35
C TYR A 123 8.12 -9.42 13.61
N SER A 124 8.86 -8.31 13.48
CA SER A 124 9.63 -7.73 14.56
C SER A 124 8.78 -7.27 15.75
N LEU A 125 7.65 -6.61 15.48
CA LEU A 125 6.70 -6.15 16.50
C LEU A 125 5.96 -7.33 17.15
N THR A 126 5.56 -8.33 16.37
CA THR A 126 4.90 -9.54 16.89
C THR A 126 5.84 -10.34 17.80
N LEU A 127 7.14 -10.35 17.49
CA LEU A 127 8.15 -10.95 18.36
C LEU A 127 8.15 -10.32 19.76
N GLN A 128 7.90 -9.01 19.84
CA GLN A 128 7.90 -8.22 21.07
C GLN A 128 6.57 -8.26 21.84
N SER A 129 5.43 -8.41 21.17
CA SER A 129 4.10 -8.36 21.81
C SER A 129 3.65 -9.69 22.45
N THR A 130 4.14 -10.85 21.98
CA THR A 130 3.61 -12.16 22.42
C THR A 130 4.67 -13.15 22.88
N THR A 131 4.46 -13.74 24.08
CA THR A 131 5.17 -14.94 24.57
C THR A 131 4.63 -16.23 23.94
N ASN A 132 3.38 -16.20 23.43
CA ASN A 132 2.66 -17.38 22.95
C ASN A 132 2.89 -17.67 21.44
N ALA A 133 3.68 -18.71 21.15
CA ALA A 133 4.08 -19.12 19.80
C ALA A 133 2.91 -19.51 18.87
N LYS A 134 1.78 -19.99 19.41
CA LYS A 134 0.58 -20.38 18.63
C LYS A 134 -0.15 -19.17 18.02
N LEU A 135 -0.26 -18.05 18.75
CA LEU A 135 -0.85 -16.81 18.25
C LEU A 135 0.03 -16.17 17.16
N LYS A 136 1.36 -16.23 17.33
CA LYS A 136 2.36 -15.83 16.31
C LYS A 136 2.14 -16.53 14.96
N LYS A 137 1.90 -17.84 14.97
CA LYS A 137 1.68 -18.63 13.74
C LYS A 137 0.35 -18.30 13.06
N ARG A 138 -0.73 -18.06 13.83
CA ARG A 138 -2.05 -17.74 13.28
C ARG A 138 -2.07 -16.36 12.62
N TYR A 139 -1.54 -15.34 13.28
CA TYR A 139 -1.36 -14.00 12.72
C TYR A 139 -0.50 -14.02 11.45
N LYS A 140 0.62 -14.76 11.46
CA LYS A 140 1.50 -14.89 10.28
C LYS A 140 0.77 -15.52 9.08
N LYS A 141 -0.08 -16.53 9.32
CA LYS A 141 -0.84 -17.22 8.25
C LYS A 141 -1.94 -16.32 7.68
N GLU A 142 -2.68 -15.62 8.53
CA GLU A 142 -3.76 -14.71 8.11
C GLU A 142 -3.21 -13.49 7.35
N GLN A 143 -2.09 -12.91 7.77
CA GLN A 143 -1.46 -11.79 7.05
C GLN A 143 -0.84 -12.18 5.71
N ILE A 144 -0.21 -13.36 5.61
CA ILE A 144 0.31 -13.84 4.33
C ILE A 144 -0.85 -14.12 3.36
N ALA A 145 -1.94 -14.71 3.84
CA ALA A 145 -3.14 -14.94 3.02
C ALA A 145 -3.73 -13.61 2.53
N GLN A 146 -3.91 -12.62 3.41
CA GLN A 146 -4.41 -11.29 3.02
C GLN A 146 -3.49 -10.58 2.04
N GLY A 147 -2.17 -10.58 2.28
CA GLY A 147 -1.19 -9.98 1.36
C GLY A 147 -1.16 -10.65 -0.02
N LEU A 148 -1.28 -11.97 -0.07
CA LEU A 148 -1.37 -12.73 -1.32
C LEU A 148 -2.69 -12.50 -2.05
N ILE A 149 -3.82 -12.44 -1.33
CA ILE A 149 -5.13 -12.12 -1.91
C ILE A 149 -5.13 -10.71 -2.51
N THR A 150 -4.51 -9.75 -1.82
CA THR A 150 -4.43 -8.36 -2.29
C THR A 150 -3.55 -8.23 -3.54
N LEU A 151 -2.41 -8.94 -3.59
CA LEU A 151 -1.56 -9.01 -4.77
C LEU A 151 -2.24 -9.74 -5.93
N PHE A 152 -2.93 -10.85 -5.65
CA PHE A 152 -3.65 -11.64 -6.65
C PHE A 152 -4.81 -10.86 -7.28
N LEU A 153 -5.59 -10.14 -6.46
CA LEU A 153 -6.66 -9.24 -6.93
C LEU A 153 -6.10 -8.12 -7.81
N ARG A 154 -4.91 -7.59 -7.50
CA ARG A 154 -4.24 -6.58 -8.34
C ARG A 154 -3.82 -7.10 -9.69
N VAL A 155 -3.17 -8.27 -9.72
CA VAL A 155 -2.73 -8.89 -10.98
C VAL A 155 -3.93 -9.23 -11.86
N LEU A 156 -5.02 -9.72 -11.26
CA LEU A 156 -6.27 -9.98 -11.99
C LEU A 156 -6.90 -8.71 -12.57
N LEU A 157 -6.94 -7.62 -11.81
CA LEU A 157 -7.53 -6.36 -12.27
C LEU A 157 -6.70 -5.74 -13.39
N ILE A 158 -5.37 -5.76 -13.28
CA ILE A 158 -4.49 -5.25 -14.34
C ILE A 158 -4.62 -6.10 -15.63
N ASN A 159 -4.69 -7.43 -15.50
CA ASN A 159 -4.93 -8.30 -16.66
C ASN A 159 -6.32 -8.10 -17.28
N PHE A 160 -7.35 -7.85 -16.47
CA PHE A 160 -8.71 -7.57 -16.96
C PHE A 160 -8.74 -6.27 -17.77
N PHE A 161 -8.05 -5.21 -17.31
CA PHE A 161 -7.98 -3.95 -18.04
C PHE A 161 -7.07 -4.01 -19.28
N HIS A 162 -5.98 -4.78 -19.24
CA HIS A 162 -5.17 -5.04 -20.45
C HIS A 162 -5.97 -5.78 -21.53
N LEU A 163 -6.90 -6.67 -21.17
CA LEU A 163 -7.74 -7.40 -22.13
C LEU A 163 -8.84 -6.54 -22.79
N LEU A 164 -9.09 -5.33 -22.27
CA LEU A 164 -10.12 -4.41 -22.78
C LEU A 164 -9.57 -3.38 -23.80
N TYR A 165 -8.25 -3.34 -24.00
CA TYR A 165 -7.53 -2.50 -24.96
C TYR A 165 -6.73 -3.36 -25.93
#